data_AF-A0A1F8F592-F1
#
_entry.id   AF-A0A1F8F592-F1
#
_cell.length_a   1.000
_cell.length_b   1.000
_cell.length_c   1.000
_cell.angle_alpha   90.00
_cell.angle_beta   90.00
_cell.angle_gamma   90.00
#
_symmetry.space_group_name_H-M   'P 1'
#
loop_
_entity.id
_entity.type
_entity.pdbx_description
1 polymer ?
#
loop_
_entity_poly.entity_id
_entity_poly.type
_entity_poly.pdbx_seq_one_letter_code
_entity_poly.pdbx_strand_id
1 'polypeptide(L)'
;MTTERKTIDVATLDASVRLVAIQFMMPTKRVPAVIQSKRASAIPPMEPVSGVEVLESTKDVDISPLVFRVNDNGSYELVDAWKKPHDTNWRMSVVRFVYCRKEFVRHDELFPDFVAKRDKLVAELTSLVSDNLWTVQGHLNPYCEPDGSRSGQDVLMLGCVGRKQLTETVEVVVDVEEMTTVLCDDDGIPEGSVRKSLPIIGYEERPVMVFAGGRDPVTKQGIGPKVPLSSLASELTLLEDEFVQLELR
;
A
#
# COMPACT_ATOMS: atom_id res chain seq x y z
N MET A 1 14.21 -28.88 -5.43
CA MET A 1 15.28 -27.88 -5.55
C MET A 1 14.88 -26.71 -4.68
N THR A 2 15.57 -26.50 -3.57
CA THR A 2 15.37 -25.37 -2.68
C THR A 2 16.11 -24.19 -3.30
N THR A 3 15.39 -23.29 -3.95
CA THR A 3 15.99 -22.05 -4.48
C THR A 3 16.41 -21.20 -3.29
N GLU A 4 17.72 -20.95 -3.13
CA GLU A 4 18.19 -19.96 -2.16
C GLU A 4 17.61 -18.60 -2.53
N ARG A 5 16.87 -17.99 -1.60
CA ARG A 5 16.31 -16.65 -1.78
C ARG A 5 17.44 -15.63 -1.66
N LYS A 6 17.50 -14.69 -2.60
CA LYS A 6 18.48 -13.61 -2.57
C LYS A 6 17.95 -12.48 -1.69
N THR A 7 18.70 -12.12 -0.65
CA THR A 7 18.38 -10.98 0.21
C THR A 7 19.22 -9.76 -0.18
N ILE A 8 18.65 -8.57 0.00
CA ILE A 8 19.31 -7.28 -0.17
C ILE A 8 19.11 -6.47 1.10
N ASP A 9 20.19 -6.08 1.76
CA ASP A 9 20.16 -5.15 2.87
C ASP A 9 19.87 -3.74 2.33
N VAL A 10 18.74 -3.15 2.77
CA VAL A 10 18.31 -1.83 2.34
C VAL A 10 18.80 -0.77 3.32
N ALA A 11 18.60 -0.97 4.62
CA ALA A 11 19.06 -0.06 5.65
C ALA A 11 19.09 -0.74 7.01
N THR A 12 19.88 -0.22 7.94
CA THR A 12 19.78 -0.57 9.36
C THR A 12 18.97 0.53 10.05
N LEU A 13 17.82 0.21 10.66
CA LEU A 13 17.04 1.15 11.47
C LEU A 13 17.63 1.34 12.88
N ASP A 14 18.96 1.41 12.97
CA ASP A 14 19.69 1.63 14.22
C ASP A 14 19.66 3.13 14.65
N ALA A 15 20.59 3.54 15.52
CA ALA A 15 20.72 4.93 15.98
C ALA A 15 20.88 5.96 14.86
N SER A 16 21.29 5.54 13.66
CA SER A 16 21.46 6.42 12.51
C SER A 16 20.14 6.83 11.86
N VAL A 17 19.12 5.96 11.77
CA VAL A 17 17.87 6.31 11.08
C VAL A 17 16.85 6.94 12.04
N ARG A 18 16.76 8.27 12.04
CA ARG A 18 15.80 9.02 12.86
C ARG A 18 14.37 8.91 12.32
N LEU A 19 14.20 8.98 11.00
CA LEU A 19 12.89 8.99 10.35
C LEU A 19 12.76 7.89 9.29
N VAL A 20 11.56 7.32 9.18
CA VAL A 20 11.14 6.47 8.05
C VAL A 20 9.96 7.14 7.36
N ALA A 21 10.17 7.56 6.11
CA ALA A 21 9.15 8.19 5.28
C ALA A 21 8.68 7.23 4.18
N ILE A 22 7.41 6.86 4.19
CA ILE A 22 6.79 6.02 3.18
C ILE A 22 5.91 6.89 2.30
N GLN A 23 6.23 6.98 1.02
CA GLN A 23 5.58 7.88 0.08
C GLN A 23 4.94 7.11 -1.07
N PHE A 24 3.63 7.27 -1.25
CA PHE A 24 2.88 6.69 -2.35
C PHE A 24 2.57 7.73 -3.42
N MET A 25 2.73 7.35 -4.68
CA MET A 25 2.14 8.07 -5.81
C MET A 25 0.90 7.30 -6.29
N MET A 26 -0.28 7.91 -6.16
CA MET A 26 -1.53 7.23 -6.49
C MET A 26 -2.60 8.19 -7.04
N PRO A 27 -3.63 7.70 -7.74
CA PRO A 27 -4.72 8.54 -8.22
C PRO A 27 -5.41 9.29 -7.06
N THR A 28 -5.64 10.59 -7.22
CA THR A 28 -6.22 11.46 -6.18
C THR A 28 -7.53 10.91 -5.61
N LYS A 29 -8.38 10.33 -6.48
CA LYS A 29 -9.66 9.70 -6.10
C LYS A 29 -9.53 8.45 -5.21
N ARG A 30 -8.33 7.88 -5.11
CA ARG A 30 -8.02 6.70 -4.29
C ARG A 30 -7.28 7.05 -3.00
N VAL A 31 -7.03 8.32 -2.73
CA VAL A 31 -6.39 8.76 -1.48
C VAL A 31 -7.41 8.73 -0.36
N PRO A 32 -7.14 8.07 0.79
CA PRO A 32 -8.04 8.06 1.93
C PRO A 32 -8.43 9.47 2.38
N ALA A 33 -9.72 9.65 2.70
CA ALA A 33 -10.28 10.96 3.05
C ALA A 33 -9.71 11.52 4.36
N VAL A 34 -9.28 10.66 5.29
CA VAL A 34 -8.69 11.05 6.57
C VAL A 34 -7.35 11.78 6.39
N ILE A 35 -6.63 11.53 5.29
CA ILE A 35 -5.32 12.14 5.02
C ILE A 35 -5.52 13.60 4.61
N GLN A 36 -4.97 14.50 5.43
CA GLN A 36 -5.06 15.93 5.24
C GLN A 36 -4.12 16.41 4.13
N SER A 37 -4.49 17.52 3.49
CA SER A 37 -3.58 18.21 2.58
C SER A 37 -2.34 18.71 3.33
N LYS A 38 -1.18 18.62 2.68
CA LYS A 38 0.08 19.16 3.21
C LYS A 38 -0.11 20.64 3.55
N ARG A 39 0.18 20.99 4.81
CA ARG A 39 0.12 22.38 5.28
C ARG A 39 1.25 23.17 4.63
N ALA A 40 0.98 24.44 4.31
CA ALA A 40 2.03 25.36 3.91
C ALA A 40 2.98 25.56 5.11
N SER A 41 4.27 25.33 4.90
CA SER A 41 5.28 25.69 5.88
C SER A 41 5.53 27.19 5.81
N ALA A 42 5.51 27.88 6.95
CA ALA A 42 5.98 29.26 7.05
C ALA A 42 7.51 29.36 6.90
N ILE A 43 8.21 28.26 7.18
CA ILE A 43 9.66 28.15 7.03
C ILE A 43 9.97 27.80 5.57
N PRO A 44 10.87 28.54 4.89
CA PRO A 44 11.32 28.22 3.56
C PRO A 44 11.84 26.78 3.48
N PRO A 45 11.58 26.06 2.38
CA PRO A 45 12.18 24.74 2.19
C PRO A 45 13.70 24.88 2.18
N MET A 46 14.36 24.02 2.96
CA MET A 46 15.81 23.90 2.92
C MET A 46 16.27 23.44 1.53
N GLU A 47 17.49 23.80 1.17
CA GLU A 47 18.07 23.30 -0.08
C GLU A 47 18.11 21.76 -0.06
N PRO A 48 17.73 21.10 -1.17
CA PRO A 48 17.76 19.64 -1.24
C PRO A 48 19.18 19.14 -1.00
N VAL A 49 19.34 18.27 -0.02
CA VAL A 49 20.60 17.52 0.18
C VAL A 49 20.46 16.18 -0.51
N SER A 50 21.40 15.84 -1.38
CA SER A 50 21.41 14.54 -2.07
C SER A 50 21.54 13.40 -1.05
N GLY A 51 20.59 12.47 -1.10
CA GLY A 51 20.70 11.18 -0.42
C GLY A 51 21.44 10.14 -1.26
N VAL A 52 21.61 8.95 -0.68
CA VAL A 52 22.17 7.75 -1.31
C VAL A 52 21.03 6.80 -1.65
N GLU A 53 20.97 6.31 -2.89
CA GLU A 53 20.06 5.22 -3.25
C GLU A 53 20.52 3.93 -2.56
N VAL A 54 19.60 3.30 -1.84
CA VAL A 54 19.85 2.06 -1.09
C VAL A 54 18.96 0.91 -1.54
N LEU A 55 17.94 1.19 -2.34
CA LEU A 55 17.12 0.20 -3.00
C LEU A 55 16.75 0.72 -4.38
N GLU A 56 17.22 0.03 -5.41
CA GLU A 56 16.82 0.29 -6.79
C GLU A 56 15.31 0.06 -6.98
N SER A 57 14.75 0.66 -8.03
CA SER A 57 13.34 0.55 -8.37
C SER A 57 12.92 -0.91 -8.62
N THR A 58 12.36 -1.56 -7.60
CA THR A 58 12.00 -2.97 -7.62
C THR A 58 10.49 -3.12 -7.71
N LYS A 59 10.01 -3.93 -8.66
CA LYS A 59 8.57 -4.14 -8.89
C LYS A 59 8.01 -5.21 -7.97
N ASP A 60 6.69 -5.17 -7.78
CA ASP A 60 5.92 -6.25 -7.14
C ASP A 60 6.40 -6.57 -5.72
N VAL A 61 6.74 -5.50 -4.98
CA VAL A 61 7.16 -5.57 -3.59
C VAL A 61 5.95 -5.44 -2.67
N ASP A 62 5.83 -6.39 -1.75
CA ASP A 62 4.99 -6.31 -0.57
C ASP A 62 5.74 -5.59 0.54
N ILE A 63 5.25 -4.39 0.89
CA ILE A 63 5.82 -3.58 1.98
C ILE A 63 5.05 -3.72 3.30
N SER A 64 3.98 -4.52 3.32
CA SER A 64 3.15 -4.71 4.50
C SER A 64 3.95 -5.26 5.70
N PRO A 65 4.93 -6.19 5.55
CA PRO A 65 5.69 -6.68 6.69
C PRO A 65 6.49 -5.56 7.37
N LEU A 66 7.13 -4.67 6.59
CA LEU A 66 7.82 -3.49 7.14
C LEU A 66 6.84 -2.58 7.89
N VAL A 67 5.69 -2.26 7.29
CA VAL A 67 4.69 -1.36 7.90
C VAL A 67 4.19 -1.93 9.23
N PHE A 68 3.86 -3.22 9.28
CA PHE A 68 3.46 -3.88 10.53
C PHE A 68 4.56 -3.81 11.57
N ARG A 69 5.80 -4.09 11.18
CA ARG A 69 6.94 -4.00 12.10
C ARG A 69 7.13 -2.59 12.65
N VAL A 70 7.10 -1.53 11.84
CA VAL A 70 7.28 -0.16 12.37
C VAL A 70 6.09 0.33 13.21
N ASN A 71 4.90 -0.24 13.02
CA ASN A 71 3.73 0.02 13.87
C ASN A 71 3.83 -0.73 15.22
N ASP A 72 4.31 -1.98 15.21
CA ASP A 72 4.24 -2.88 16.37
C ASP A 72 5.53 -2.92 17.21
N ASN A 73 6.70 -2.69 16.62
CA ASN A 73 8.02 -2.89 17.25
C ASN A 73 8.35 -1.86 18.33
N GLY A 74 7.50 -0.85 18.53
CA GLY A 74 7.66 0.10 19.61
C GLY A 74 8.84 1.08 19.49
N SER A 75 9.79 0.92 18.57
CA SER A 75 10.89 1.87 18.34
C SER A 75 10.46 3.13 17.60
N TYR A 76 9.42 3.05 16.75
CA TYR A 76 8.93 4.14 15.92
C TYR A 76 7.48 4.53 16.27
N GLU A 77 7.12 5.76 15.93
CA GLU A 77 5.77 6.32 16.07
C GLU A 77 5.43 7.13 14.83
N LEU A 78 4.20 6.97 14.31
CA LEU A 78 3.69 7.81 13.23
C LEU A 78 3.54 9.25 13.74
N VAL A 79 4.31 10.18 13.18
CA VAL A 79 4.36 11.60 13.59
C VAL A 79 3.76 12.57 12.58
N ASP A 80 3.61 12.15 11.32
CA ASP A 80 2.96 12.98 10.30
C ASP A 80 2.36 12.12 9.18
N ALA A 81 1.29 12.61 8.57
CA ALA A 81 0.72 12.03 7.36
C ALA A 81 0.00 13.11 6.53
N TRP A 82 0.36 13.23 5.26
CA TRP A 82 -0.21 14.25 4.39
C TRP A 82 -0.31 13.83 2.93
N LYS A 83 -1.11 14.57 2.17
CA LYS A 83 -1.19 14.47 0.71
C LYS A 83 -0.94 15.81 0.02
N LYS A 84 -0.36 15.78 -1.17
CA LYS A 84 -0.32 16.93 -2.09
C LYS A 84 -0.61 16.47 -3.52
N PRO A 85 -1.23 17.30 -4.38
CA PRO A 85 -1.30 17.02 -5.81
C PRO A 85 0.10 16.82 -6.40
N HIS A 86 0.24 15.94 -7.38
CA HIS A 86 1.48 15.80 -8.12
C HIS A 86 1.72 17.05 -8.98
N ASP A 87 2.97 17.53 -8.98
CA ASP A 87 3.30 18.86 -9.51
C ASP A 87 2.96 19.00 -11.01
N THR A 88 3.05 17.92 -11.78
CA THR A 88 2.72 17.90 -13.22
C THR A 88 1.44 17.14 -13.59
N ASN A 89 0.86 16.38 -12.65
CA ASN A 89 -0.29 15.51 -12.94
C ASN A 89 -1.32 15.61 -11.82
N TRP A 90 -2.22 16.59 -11.91
CA TRP A 90 -3.23 16.88 -10.89
C TRP A 90 -4.18 15.70 -10.58
N ARG A 91 -4.26 14.69 -11.47
CA ARG A 91 -5.05 13.46 -11.23
C ARG A 91 -4.35 12.49 -10.29
N MET A 92 -3.07 12.71 -10.02
CA MET A 92 -2.24 11.95 -9.09
C MET A 92 -1.96 12.80 -7.85
N SER A 93 -1.82 12.13 -6.73
CA SER A 93 -1.40 12.71 -5.46
C SER A 93 -0.19 11.97 -4.95
N VAL A 94 0.71 12.73 -4.33
CA VAL A 94 1.75 12.22 -3.45
C VAL A 94 1.16 12.14 -2.05
N VAL A 95 1.19 10.96 -1.47
CA VAL A 95 0.73 10.68 -0.11
C VAL A 95 1.94 10.23 0.70
N ARG A 96 2.20 10.83 1.86
CA ARG A 96 3.36 10.50 2.68
C ARG A 96 2.94 10.21 4.11
N PHE A 97 3.50 9.15 4.67
CA PHE A 97 3.47 8.81 6.08
C PHE A 97 4.89 8.93 6.62
N VAL A 98 5.05 9.53 7.79
CA VAL A 98 6.36 9.75 8.42
C VAL A 98 6.35 9.16 9.80
N TYR A 99 7.22 8.19 10.01
CA TYR A 99 7.53 7.61 11.30
C TYR A 99 8.80 8.23 11.84
N CYS A 100 8.82 8.46 13.15
CA CYS A 100 9.99 8.95 13.88
C CYS A 100 10.34 7.96 14.99
N ARG A 101 11.62 7.77 15.25
CA ARG A 101 12.09 7.06 16.43
C ARG A 101 11.56 7.75 17.69
N LYS A 102 10.99 6.98 18.62
CA LYS A 102 10.25 7.51 19.77
C LYS A 102 11.07 8.45 20.65
N GLU A 103 12.35 8.18 20.83
CA GLU A 103 13.24 9.05 21.63
C GLU A 103 13.41 10.47 21.06
N PHE A 104 13.12 10.69 19.77
CA PHE A 104 13.17 12.00 19.11
C PHE A 104 11.78 12.61 18.90
N VAL A 105 10.70 11.93 19.31
CA VAL A 105 9.35 12.47 19.19
C VAL A 105 9.12 13.54 20.25
N ARG A 106 8.76 14.73 19.80
CA ARG A 106 8.31 15.83 20.67
C ARG A 106 6.79 15.85 20.67
N HIS A 107 6.17 15.09 21.57
CA HIS A 107 4.72 14.90 21.60
C HIS A 107 3.93 16.19 21.76
N ASP A 108 4.49 17.19 22.44
CA ASP A 108 3.94 18.53 22.63
C ASP A 108 3.95 19.40 21.36
N GLU A 109 4.82 19.09 20.40
CA GLU A 109 4.89 19.78 19.10
C GLU A 109 3.97 19.16 18.03
N LEU A 110 3.36 18.00 18.31
CA LEU A 110 2.45 17.34 17.35
C LEU A 110 1.09 18.04 17.29
N PHE A 111 0.56 18.19 16.08
CA PHE A 111 -0.75 18.82 15.90
C PHE A 111 -1.86 17.99 16.56
N PRO A 112 -2.73 18.58 17.41
CA PRO A 112 -3.79 17.84 18.10
C PRO A 112 -4.73 17.07 17.15
N ASP A 113 -5.11 17.67 16.03
CA ASP A 113 -5.96 17.04 15.01
C ASP A 113 -5.31 15.82 14.36
N PHE A 114 -3.98 15.80 14.25
CA PHE A 114 -3.23 14.65 13.75
C PHE A 114 -3.22 13.54 14.78
N VAL A 115 -2.88 13.87 16.04
CA VAL A 115 -2.86 12.92 17.15
C VAL A 115 -4.22 12.23 17.30
N ALA A 116 -5.32 13.00 17.22
CA ALA A 116 -6.69 12.48 17.29
C ALA A 116 -7.08 11.52 16.14
N LYS A 117 -6.34 11.52 15.03
CA LYS A 117 -6.60 10.69 13.83
C LYS A 117 -5.54 9.62 13.60
N ARG A 118 -4.50 9.56 14.43
CA ARG A 118 -3.33 8.71 14.20
C ARG A 118 -3.69 7.25 13.98
N ASP A 119 -4.52 6.66 14.83
CA ASP A 119 -4.90 5.25 14.72
C ASP A 119 -5.66 4.97 13.42
N LYS A 120 -6.50 5.92 12.98
CA LYS A 120 -7.19 5.83 11.68
C LYS A 120 -6.19 5.93 10.52
N LEU A 121 -5.18 6.79 10.62
CA LEU A 121 -4.13 6.90 9.60
C LEU A 121 -3.28 5.63 9.51
N VAL A 122 -2.96 5.01 10.65
CA VAL A 122 -2.27 3.72 10.72
C VAL A 122 -3.11 2.61 10.08
N ALA A 123 -4.40 2.56 10.37
CA ALA A 123 -5.32 1.59 9.77
C ALA A 123 -5.43 1.76 8.24
N GLU A 124 -5.51 3.01 7.76
CA GLU A 124 -5.56 3.30 6.32
C GLU A 124 -4.24 2.96 5.62
N LEU A 125 -3.10 3.24 6.24
CA LEU A 125 -1.80 2.80 5.71
C LEU A 125 -1.74 1.27 5.65
N THR A 126 -2.18 0.59 6.71
CA THR A 126 -2.25 -0.86 6.81
C THR A 126 -3.06 -1.46 5.66
N SER A 127 -4.31 -1.03 5.46
CA SER A 127 -5.12 -1.50 4.32
C SER A 127 -4.46 -1.18 2.98
N LEU A 128 -3.89 0.03 2.83
CA LEU A 128 -3.22 0.43 1.59
C LEU A 128 -2.06 -0.51 1.20
N VAL A 129 -1.31 -1.03 2.18
CA VAL A 129 -0.17 -1.91 1.92
C VAL A 129 -0.55 -3.38 1.88
N SER A 130 -1.49 -3.84 2.71
CA SER A 130 -1.90 -5.25 2.74
C SER A 130 -2.66 -5.68 1.48
N ASP A 131 -3.37 -4.75 0.84
CA ASP A 131 -4.20 -5.09 -0.33
C ASP A 131 -3.43 -4.96 -1.65
N ASN A 132 -2.16 -4.54 -1.63
CA ASN A 132 -1.47 -4.10 -2.84
C ASN A 132 0.04 -4.37 -2.86
N LEU A 133 0.54 -4.71 -4.04
CA LEU A 133 1.97 -4.66 -4.36
C LEU A 133 2.35 -3.31 -4.98
N TRP A 134 3.59 -2.92 -4.77
CA TRP A 134 4.14 -1.66 -5.22
C TRP A 134 5.48 -1.84 -5.94
N THR A 135 5.77 -0.94 -6.87
CA THR A 135 7.15 -0.68 -7.25
C THR A 135 7.78 0.21 -6.18
N VAL A 136 8.88 -0.20 -5.58
CA VAL A 136 9.51 0.47 -4.44
C VAL A 136 10.93 0.87 -4.79
N GLN A 137 11.30 2.10 -4.43
CA GLN A 137 12.67 2.63 -4.49
C GLN A 137 13.02 3.23 -3.13
N GLY A 138 14.25 3.05 -2.66
CA GLY A 138 14.68 3.48 -1.33
C GLY A 138 15.89 4.39 -1.36
N HIS A 139 15.89 5.43 -0.53
CA HIS A 139 17.02 6.34 -0.35
C HIS A 139 17.27 6.60 1.14
N LEU A 140 18.54 6.68 1.55
CA LEU A 140 18.95 7.28 2.81
C LEU A 140 19.34 8.74 2.57
N ASN A 141 18.59 9.65 3.17
CA ASN A 141 18.85 11.08 3.08
C ASN A 141 19.34 11.60 4.43
N PRO A 142 20.33 12.51 4.49
CA PRO A 142 20.75 13.07 5.76
C PRO A 142 19.61 13.86 6.41
N TYR A 143 19.44 13.69 7.72
CA TYR A 143 18.57 14.50 8.54
C TYR A 143 19.28 15.81 8.90
N CYS A 144 18.73 16.91 8.41
CA CYS A 144 19.18 18.25 8.75
C CYS A 144 18.31 18.86 9.86
N GLU A 145 18.96 19.47 10.83
CA GLU A 145 18.31 20.28 11.85
C GLU A 145 17.74 21.58 11.24
N PRO A 146 16.84 22.30 11.95
CA PRO A 146 16.21 23.51 11.44
C PRO A 146 17.17 24.61 10.98
N ASP A 147 18.40 24.61 11.49
CA ASP A 147 19.46 25.56 11.14
C ASP A 147 20.27 25.16 9.89
N GLY A 148 19.98 24.02 9.27
CA GLY A 148 20.73 23.51 8.12
C GLY A 148 21.82 22.51 8.46
N SER A 149 22.19 22.39 9.73
CA SER A 149 23.27 21.50 10.15
C SER A 149 22.87 20.04 10.03
N ARG A 150 23.83 19.16 9.74
CA ARG A 150 23.59 17.71 9.74
C ARG A 150 23.60 17.22 11.18
N SER A 151 22.53 16.52 11.57
CA SER A 151 22.44 15.87 12.89
C SER A 151 23.37 14.65 13.03
N GLY A 152 23.91 14.14 11.91
CA GLY A 152 24.59 12.83 11.86
C GLY A 152 23.62 11.65 11.76
N GLN A 153 22.32 11.90 11.70
CA GLN A 153 21.27 10.91 11.48
C GLN A 153 20.67 11.03 10.09
N ASP A 154 19.87 10.04 9.71
CA ASP A 154 19.32 9.84 8.38
C ASP A 154 17.79 9.68 8.39
N VAL A 155 17.24 9.83 7.20
CA VAL A 155 15.84 9.61 6.84
C VAL A 155 15.80 8.53 5.77
N LEU A 156 15.29 7.36 6.12
CA LEU A 156 14.96 6.33 5.14
C LEU A 156 13.69 6.74 4.40
N MET A 157 13.79 6.98 3.10
CA MET A 157 12.65 7.33 2.25
C MET A 157 12.35 6.21 1.28
N LEU A 158 11.15 5.65 1.38
CA LEU A 158 10.62 4.65 0.46
C LEU A 158 9.59 5.30 -0.46
N GLY A 159 9.88 5.32 -1.75
CA GLY A 159 8.98 5.74 -2.81
C GLY A 159 8.24 4.56 -3.41
N CYS A 160 6.90 4.56 -3.32
CA CYS A 160 6.01 3.51 -3.77
C CYS A 160 5.14 4.00 -4.93
N VAL A 161 5.19 3.31 -6.07
CA VAL A 161 4.44 3.66 -7.29
C VAL A 161 3.84 2.41 -7.94
N GLY A 162 2.92 2.57 -8.89
CA GLY A 162 2.47 1.44 -9.71
C GLY A 162 1.62 0.39 -8.98
N ARG A 163 0.76 0.83 -8.04
CA ARG A 163 -0.18 -0.01 -7.26
C ARG A 163 -0.79 -1.16 -8.09
N LYS A 164 -0.54 -2.39 -7.68
CA LYS A 164 -1.24 -3.61 -8.17
C LYS A 164 -2.06 -4.22 -7.04
N GLN A 165 -3.37 -4.36 -7.24
CA GLN A 165 -4.25 -4.99 -6.25
C GLN A 165 -3.98 -6.50 -6.18
N LEU A 166 -3.98 -7.03 -4.95
CA LEU A 166 -3.82 -8.45 -4.68
C LEU A 166 -5.14 -9.22 -4.75
N THR A 167 -6.28 -8.53 -4.62
CA THR A 167 -7.62 -9.10 -4.72
C THR A 167 -8.45 -8.39 -5.80
N GLU A 168 -9.42 -9.12 -6.34
CA GLU A 168 -10.43 -8.62 -7.27
C GLU A 168 -11.83 -8.94 -6.74
N THR A 169 -12.78 -8.02 -6.92
CA THR A 169 -14.18 -8.24 -6.59
C THR A 169 -14.87 -8.94 -7.75
N VAL A 170 -15.45 -10.10 -7.48
CA VAL A 170 -16.12 -10.95 -8.47
C VAL A 170 -17.61 -11.05 -8.12
N GLU A 171 -18.45 -10.90 -9.14
CA GLU A 171 -19.88 -11.11 -9.04
C GLU A 171 -20.18 -12.62 -8.98
N VAL A 172 -20.93 -13.04 -7.96
CA VAL A 172 -21.27 -14.44 -7.72
C VAL A 172 -22.77 -14.60 -7.56
N VAL A 173 -23.34 -15.65 -8.15
CA VAL A 173 -24.73 -16.03 -7.89
C VAL A 173 -24.77 -16.68 -6.51
N VAL A 174 -25.41 -16.01 -5.55
CA VAL A 174 -25.51 -16.50 -4.17
C VAL A 174 -26.76 -17.34 -3.94
N ASP A 175 -27.81 -17.09 -4.73
CA ASP A 175 -29.05 -17.84 -4.68
C ASP A 175 -29.82 -17.67 -5.99
N VAL A 176 -30.89 -18.44 -6.16
CA VAL A 176 -31.81 -18.34 -7.29
C VAL A 176 -33.23 -18.29 -6.75
N GLU A 177 -33.89 -17.15 -6.93
CA GLU A 177 -35.29 -17.00 -6.55
C GLU A 177 -36.19 -17.54 -7.68
N GLU A 178 -37.02 -18.53 -7.37
CA GLU A 178 -38.04 -19.02 -8.30
C GLU A 178 -39.34 -18.23 -8.18
N MET A 179 -39.72 -17.57 -9.26
CA MET A 179 -40.97 -16.85 -9.37
C MET A 179 -41.91 -17.60 -10.31
N THR A 180 -43.10 -17.96 -9.83
CA THR A 180 -44.15 -18.56 -10.67
C THR A 180 -45.23 -17.53 -10.94
N THR A 181 -45.46 -17.21 -12.22
CA THR A 181 -46.55 -16.34 -12.66
C THR A 181 -47.67 -17.20 -13.22
N VAL A 182 -48.86 -17.11 -12.64
CA VAL A 182 -50.06 -17.77 -13.17
C VAL A 182 -50.62 -16.92 -14.31
N LEU A 183 -50.88 -17.55 -15.45
CA LEU A 183 -51.54 -16.93 -16.59
C LEU A 183 -53.04 -17.27 -16.51
N CYS A 184 -53.87 -16.25 -16.60
CA CYS A 184 -55.33 -16.40 -16.64
C CYS A 184 -55.88 -15.93 -17.99
N ASP A 185 -56.99 -16.51 -18.42
CA ASP A 185 -57.79 -16.02 -19.56
C ASP A 185 -58.54 -14.72 -19.22
N ASP A 186 -59.29 -14.18 -20.19
CA ASP A 186 -60.05 -12.92 -20.06
C ASP A 186 -61.16 -12.99 -18.99
N ASP A 187 -61.60 -14.20 -18.61
CA ASP A 187 -62.57 -14.46 -17.55
C ASP A 187 -61.90 -14.70 -16.18
N GLY A 188 -60.57 -14.64 -16.12
CA GLY A 188 -59.78 -14.83 -14.90
C GLY A 188 -59.54 -16.30 -14.51
N ILE A 189 -59.85 -17.24 -15.39
CA ILE A 189 -59.63 -18.68 -15.18
C ILE A 189 -58.15 -19.01 -15.49
N PRO A 190 -57.43 -19.72 -14.61
CA PRO A 190 -56.04 -20.08 -14.86
C PRO A 190 -55.89 -21.03 -16.07
N GLU A 191 -55.14 -20.62 -17.10
CA GLU A 191 -54.85 -21.44 -18.28
C GLU A 191 -53.42 -22.03 -18.26
N GLY A 192 -52.54 -21.52 -17.41
CA GLY A 192 -51.19 -22.03 -17.29
C GLY A 192 -50.32 -21.28 -16.28
N SER A 193 -49.05 -21.64 -16.21
CA SER A 193 -48.08 -20.94 -15.37
C SER A 193 -46.71 -20.87 -16.04
N VAL A 194 -46.04 -19.73 -15.90
CA VAL A 194 -44.65 -19.54 -16.32
C VAL A 194 -43.78 -19.48 -15.08
N ARG A 195 -42.73 -20.30 -15.04
CA ARG A 195 -41.68 -20.20 -14.02
C ARG A 195 -40.52 -19.38 -14.55
N LYS A 196 -40.05 -18.42 -13.77
CA LYS A 196 -38.83 -17.65 -14.03
C LYS A 196 -37.91 -17.80 -12.84
N SER A 197 -36.65 -18.08 -13.14
CA SER A 197 -35.58 -18.14 -12.14
C SER A 197 -34.78 -16.84 -12.22
N LEU A 198 -34.73 -16.07 -11.13
CA LEU A 198 -33.97 -14.83 -11.04
C LEU A 198 -32.73 -15.06 -10.16
N PRO A 199 -31.51 -14.85 -10.69
CA PRO A 199 -30.31 -15.00 -9.88
C PRO A 199 -30.23 -13.85 -8.87
N ILE A 200 -30.01 -14.20 -7.60
CA ILE A 200 -29.58 -13.25 -6.58
C ILE A 200 -28.07 -13.13 -6.67
N ILE A 201 -27.61 -11.90 -6.86
CA ILE A 201 -26.21 -11.57 -7.05
C ILE A 201 -25.59 -11.10 -5.74
N GLY A 202 -24.48 -11.71 -5.36
CA GLY A 202 -23.56 -11.24 -4.33
C GLY A 202 -22.20 -10.87 -4.93
N TYR A 203 -21.32 -10.31 -4.10
CA TYR A 203 -19.95 -9.96 -4.47
C TYR A 203 -18.97 -10.62 -3.50
N GLU A 204 -17.92 -11.20 -4.04
CA GLU A 204 -16.87 -11.88 -3.28
C GLU A 204 -15.50 -11.32 -3.67
N GLU A 205 -14.60 -11.14 -2.70
CA GLU A 205 -13.20 -10.82 -2.99
C GLU A 205 -12.39 -12.09 -3.19
N ARG A 206 -11.68 -12.16 -4.32
CA ARG A 206 -10.84 -13.32 -4.67
C ARG A 206 -9.41 -12.87 -4.93
N PRO A 207 -8.40 -13.71 -4.64
CA PRO A 207 -7.00 -13.39 -4.95
C PRO A 207 -6.81 -13.28 -6.46
N VAL A 208 -6.04 -12.28 -6.90
CA VAL A 208 -5.64 -12.12 -8.30
C VAL A 208 -4.71 -13.26 -8.67
N MET A 209 -5.11 -14.07 -9.65
CA MET A 209 -4.34 -15.24 -10.11
C MET A 209 -3.50 -14.90 -11.34
N VAL A 210 -2.22 -15.28 -11.31
CA VAL A 210 -1.26 -15.09 -12.41
C VAL A 210 -0.54 -16.39 -12.74
N PHE A 211 0.06 -16.46 -13.92
CA PHE A 211 0.87 -17.61 -14.32
C PHE A 211 2.28 -17.49 -13.75
N ALA A 212 2.77 -18.54 -13.09
CA ALA A 212 4.05 -18.53 -12.38
C ALA A 212 5.25 -18.21 -13.28
N GLY A 213 5.24 -18.66 -14.55
CA GLY A 213 6.27 -18.35 -15.55
C GLY A 213 6.00 -17.08 -16.35
N GLY A 214 5.01 -16.26 -15.95
CA GLY A 214 4.60 -15.07 -16.69
C GLY A 214 3.86 -15.39 -17.98
N ARG A 215 4.03 -14.53 -18.99
CA ARG A 215 3.43 -14.70 -20.32
C ARG A 215 4.50 -14.79 -21.38
N ASP A 216 4.29 -15.69 -22.34
CA ASP A 216 5.13 -15.79 -23.51
C ASP A 216 5.08 -14.46 -24.31
N PRO A 217 6.23 -13.88 -24.66
CA PRO A 217 6.27 -12.58 -25.32
C PRO A 217 5.68 -12.59 -26.74
N VAL A 218 5.65 -13.75 -27.41
CA VAL A 218 5.15 -13.93 -28.77
C VAL A 218 3.68 -14.31 -28.75
N THR A 219 3.33 -15.39 -28.07
CA THR A 219 1.96 -15.95 -28.10
C THR A 219 1.02 -15.29 -27.10
N LYS A 220 1.56 -14.53 -26.14
CA LYS A 220 0.85 -13.95 -24.99
C LYS A 220 0.16 -14.97 -24.08
N GLN A 221 0.40 -16.27 -24.30
CA GLN A 221 -0.13 -17.34 -23.46
C GLN A 221 0.61 -17.37 -22.11
N GLY A 222 -0.10 -17.80 -21.08
CA GLY A 222 0.48 -18.00 -19.75
C GLY A 222 1.39 -19.22 -19.69
N ILE A 223 2.51 -19.10 -18.98
CA ILE A 223 3.49 -20.17 -18.83
C ILE A 223 3.41 -20.74 -17.41
N GLY A 224 3.19 -22.05 -17.27
CA GLY A 224 3.17 -22.76 -15.99
C GLY A 224 1.80 -22.74 -15.26
N PRO A 225 1.76 -23.14 -13.98
CA PRO A 225 0.51 -23.14 -13.21
C PRO A 225 0.05 -21.72 -12.86
N LYS A 226 -1.25 -21.57 -12.63
CA LYS A 226 -1.81 -20.35 -12.03
C LYS A 226 -1.56 -20.37 -10.52
N VAL A 227 -1.05 -19.27 -10.00
CA VAL A 227 -0.77 -19.05 -8.57
C VAL A 227 -1.28 -17.66 -8.15
N PRO A 228 -1.56 -17.42 -6.87
CA PRO A 228 -1.90 -16.09 -6.37
C PRO A 228 -0.76 -15.09 -6.65
N LEU A 229 -1.08 -13.86 -7.01
CA LEU A 229 -0.07 -12.83 -7.30
C LEU A 229 0.87 -12.58 -6.10
N SER A 230 0.33 -12.64 -4.88
CA SER A 230 1.12 -12.52 -3.64
C SER A 230 2.20 -13.60 -3.51
N SER A 231 2.03 -14.77 -4.13
CA SER A 231 3.04 -15.84 -4.06
C SER A 231 4.28 -15.55 -4.92
N LEU A 232 4.26 -14.49 -5.72
CA LEU A 232 5.42 -14.06 -6.53
C LEU A 232 6.00 -12.74 -6.02
N ALA A 233 5.44 -12.15 -4.96
CA ALA A 233 5.86 -10.86 -4.45
C ALA A 233 7.22 -10.96 -3.73
N SER A 234 8.08 -9.96 -3.94
CA SER A 234 9.24 -9.77 -3.07
C SER A 234 8.79 -9.10 -1.77
N GLU A 235 9.43 -9.40 -0.65
CA GLU A 235 8.98 -8.92 0.66
C GLU A 235 10.00 -7.96 1.27
N LEU A 236 9.51 -6.81 1.77
CA LEU A 236 10.32 -5.87 2.53
C LEU A 236 10.04 -6.06 4.02
N THR A 237 11.04 -6.52 4.79
CA THR A 237 10.88 -6.95 6.18
C THR A 237 11.86 -6.24 7.11
N LEU A 238 11.49 -6.09 8.39
CA LEU A 238 12.42 -5.75 9.47
C LEU A 238 12.91 -7.03 10.17
N LEU A 239 14.22 -7.27 10.21
CA LEU A 239 14.81 -8.38 10.98
C LEU A 239 15.12 -7.99 12.43
N GLU A 240 15.49 -8.98 13.25
CA GLU A 240 15.73 -8.85 14.70
C GLU A 240 16.74 -7.77 15.09
N ASP A 241 17.68 -7.44 14.21
CA ASP A 241 18.68 -6.39 14.41
C ASP A 241 18.29 -5.05 13.73
N GLU A 242 16.99 -4.76 13.62
CA GLU A 242 16.42 -3.54 13.03
C GLU A 242 16.79 -3.31 11.55
N PHE A 243 17.28 -4.31 10.82
CA PHE A 243 17.56 -4.19 9.38
C PHE A 243 16.29 -4.22 8.55
N VAL A 244 16.13 -3.25 7.66
CA VAL A 244 15.23 -3.33 6.51
C VAL A 244 15.91 -4.16 5.44
N GLN A 245 15.31 -5.30 5.10
CA GLN A 245 15.78 -6.18 4.05
C GLN A 245 14.71 -6.40 3.00
N LEU A 246 15.15 -6.55 1.75
CA LEU A 246 14.32 -7.03 0.65
C LEU A 246 14.68 -8.48 0.35
N GLU A 247 13.71 -9.36 0.47
CA GLU A 247 13.83 -10.77 0.07
C GLU A 247 13.25 -10.96 -1.33
N LEU A 248 14.12 -11.31 -2.28
CA LEU A 248 13.74 -11.55 -3.67
C LEU A 248 13.30 -13.01 -3.88
N ARG A 249 12.19 -13.19 -4.60
CA ARG A 249 11.65 -14.49 -4.98
C ARG A 249 12.16 -14.99 -6.33
#